data_AF-A0A382Y773-F1
#
_entry.id   AF-A0A382Y773-F1
#
_cell.length_a   1.000
_cell.length_b   1.000
_cell.length_c   1.000
_cell.angle_alpha   90.00
_cell.angle_beta   90.00
_cell.angle_gamma   90.00
#
_symmetry.space_group_name_H-M   'P 1'
#
loop_
_entity.id
_entity.type
_entity.pdbx_description
1 polymer ?
#
loop_
_entity_poly.entity_id
_entity_poly.type
_entity_poly.pdbx_seq_one_letter_code
_entity_poly.pdbx_strand_id
1 'polypeptide(L)'
;MQLHLPEPGYSESDRAQGNFRLALKVSLCFVLLLWIVTLLDWGLGLELTRFGVRPRSFSGLPGVLVAPLLHGDFPHLISNSLPLLVLGTGMLYLYPQSSLKVIPAVYLGPG
;
A
#
# COMPACT_ATOMS: atom_id res chain seq x y z
N MET A 1 -22.35 -8.96 32.08
CA MET A 1 -21.62 -9.04 30.80
C MET A 1 -20.30 -9.74 31.07
N GLN A 2 -20.14 -11.00 30.68
CA GLN A 2 -18.85 -11.69 30.78
C GLN A 2 -18.04 -11.26 29.55
N LEU A 3 -16.99 -10.46 29.76
CA LEU A 3 -16.06 -10.12 28.70
C LEU A 3 -15.22 -11.37 28.42
N HIS A 4 -15.45 -11.99 27.27
CA HIS A 4 -14.59 -13.07 26.78
C HIS A 4 -13.23 -12.46 26.48
N LEU A 5 -12.31 -12.58 27.44
CA LEU A 5 -10.95 -12.09 27.28
C LEU A 5 -10.27 -12.94 26.19
N PRO A 6 -9.61 -12.32 25.20
CA PRO A 6 -8.86 -13.08 24.22
C PRO A 6 -7.80 -13.92 24.92
N GLU A 7 -7.69 -15.18 24.52
CA GLU A 7 -6.64 -16.11 24.97
C GLU A 7 -5.26 -15.43 24.80
N PRO A 8 -4.48 -15.24 25.88
CA PRO A 8 -3.23 -14.48 25.85
C PRO A 8 -2.18 -15.05 24.88
N GLY A 9 -2.34 -16.33 24.47
CA GLY A 9 -1.45 -17.01 23.53
C GLY A 9 -1.71 -16.77 22.04
N TYR A 10 -2.74 -15.99 21.65
CA TYR A 10 -3.05 -15.81 20.22
C TYR A 10 -1.88 -15.19 19.42
N SER A 11 -1.22 -14.17 19.99
CA SER A 11 -0.03 -13.52 19.42
C SER A 11 1.24 -14.36 19.54
N GLU A 12 1.24 -15.35 20.43
CA GLU A 12 2.40 -16.24 20.66
C GLU A 12 2.48 -17.37 19.63
N SER A 13 1.37 -17.66 18.92
CA SER A 13 1.35 -18.73 17.93
C SER A 13 2.27 -18.46 16.73
N ASP A 14 3.03 -19.48 16.31
CA ASP A 14 3.94 -19.38 15.14
C ASP A 14 3.23 -18.90 13.87
N ARG A 15 1.95 -19.28 13.71
CA ARG A 15 1.11 -18.86 12.58
C ARG A 15 0.81 -17.36 12.64
N ALA A 16 0.44 -16.82 13.79
CA ALA A 16 0.18 -15.38 13.94
C ALA A 16 1.46 -14.58 13.67
N GLN A 17 2.60 -14.99 14.23
CA GLN A 17 3.88 -14.34 13.97
C GLN A 17 4.29 -14.41 12.49
N GLY A 18 4.09 -15.57 11.85
CA GLY A 18 4.34 -15.76 10.42
C GLY A 18 3.49 -14.84 9.53
N ASN A 19 2.19 -14.76 9.82
CA ASN A 19 1.25 -13.90 9.10
C ASN A 19 1.58 -12.42 9.28
N PHE A 20 1.92 -11.98 10.50
CA PHE A 20 2.34 -10.62 10.75
C PHE A 20 3.61 -10.27 9.98
N ARG A 21 4.64 -11.14 10.02
CA ARG A 21 5.89 -10.94 9.27
C ARG A 21 5.62 -10.86 7.77
N LEU A 22 4.72 -11.68 7.23
CA LEU A 22 4.33 -11.64 5.83
C LEU A 22 3.64 -10.30 5.49
N ALA A 23 2.64 -9.89 6.27
CA ALA A 23 1.91 -8.63 6.09
C ALA A 23 2.84 -7.41 6.13
N LEU A 24 3.78 -7.40 7.09
CA LEU A 24 4.79 -6.36 7.22
C LEU A 24 5.73 -6.33 6.02
N LYS A 25 6.23 -7.50 5.58
CA LYS A 25 7.11 -7.60 4.40
C LYS A 25 6.40 -7.12 3.14
N VAL A 26 5.15 -7.53 2.91
CA VAL A 26 4.37 -7.09 1.74
C VAL A 26 4.20 -5.57 1.74
N SER A 27 3.83 -5.00 2.88
CA SER A 27 3.61 -3.55 3.01
C SER A 27 4.91 -2.76 2.88
N LEU A 28 5.99 -3.25 3.48
CA LEU A 28 7.33 -2.67 3.34
C LEU A 28 7.83 -2.73 1.90
N CYS A 29 7.68 -3.86 1.22
CA CYS A 29 8.04 -4.01 -0.19
C CYS A 29 7.27 -3.02 -1.07
N PHE A 30 5.98 -2.79 -0.79
CA PHE A 30 5.20 -1.81 -1.52
C PHE A 30 5.71 -0.38 -1.29
N VAL A 31 5.97 0.02 -0.04
CA VAL A 31 6.55 1.35 0.26
C VAL A 31 7.92 1.52 -0.41
N LEU A 32 8.78 0.49 -0.35
CA LEU A 32 10.09 0.53 -1.02
C LEU A 32 9.96 0.64 -2.54
N LEU A 33 8.98 -0.01 -3.15
CA LEU A 33 8.68 0.15 -4.58
C LEU A 33 8.37 1.61 -4.92
N LEU A 34 7.55 2.30 -4.12
CA LEU A 34 7.25 3.73 -4.34
C LEU A 34 8.50 4.61 -4.26
N TRP A 35 9.38 4.33 -3.31
CA TRP A 35 10.67 5.02 -3.19
C TRP A 35 11.58 4.76 -4.38
N ILE A 36 11.70 3.51 -4.82
CA ILE A 36 12.51 3.15 -5.99
C ILE A 36 12.00 3.88 -7.23
N VAL A 37 10.69 3.86 -7.49
CA VAL A 37 10.09 4.55 -8.64
C VAL A 37 10.38 6.06 -8.59
N THR A 38 10.19 6.69 -7.42
CA THR A 38 10.38 8.14 -7.25
C THR A 38 11.86 8.54 -7.37
N LEU A 39 12.77 7.76 -6.79
CA LEU A 39 14.22 8.02 -6.89
C LEU A 39 14.75 7.82 -8.31
N LEU A 40 14.25 6.81 -9.03
CA LEU A 40 14.59 6.62 -10.45
C LEU A 40 14.05 7.77 -11.31
N ASP A 41 12.81 8.20 -11.08
CA ASP A 41 12.24 9.34 -11.79
C ASP A 41 13.07 10.62 -11.59
N TRP A 42 13.38 10.94 -10.33
CA TRP A 42 14.17 12.11 -9.97
C TRP A 42 15.62 12.02 -10.46
N GLY A 43 16.28 10.87 -10.26
CA GLY A 43 17.70 10.69 -10.57
C GLY A 43 18.00 10.58 -12.07
N LEU A 44 17.05 10.08 -12.86
CA LEU A 44 17.20 9.91 -14.30
C LEU A 44 16.41 10.94 -15.12
N GLY A 45 15.63 11.82 -14.48
CA GLY A 45 14.81 12.83 -15.15
C GLY A 45 13.76 12.23 -16.08
N LEU A 46 13.11 11.13 -15.65
CA LEU A 46 12.23 10.35 -16.53
C LEU A 46 10.87 11.00 -16.77
N GLU A 47 10.46 11.97 -15.94
CA GLU A 47 9.15 12.63 -15.93
C GLU A 47 7.98 11.64 -15.90
N LEU A 48 8.08 10.59 -15.08
CA LEU A 48 7.10 9.50 -15.00
C LEU A 48 5.71 9.96 -14.56
N THR A 49 5.60 11.10 -13.87
CA THR A 49 4.32 11.72 -13.51
C THR A 49 3.42 11.99 -14.72
N ARG A 50 3.97 12.06 -15.94
CA ARG A 50 3.18 12.10 -17.20
C ARG A 50 2.32 10.86 -17.45
N PHE A 51 2.55 9.76 -16.73
CA PHE A 51 1.72 8.55 -16.81
C PHE A 51 0.62 8.53 -15.75
N GLY A 52 0.44 9.62 -14.99
CA GLY A 52 -0.67 9.78 -14.06
C GLY A 52 -2.04 9.88 -14.75
N VAL A 53 -3.09 9.87 -13.94
CA VAL A 53 -4.48 10.02 -14.42
C VAL A 53 -4.66 11.37 -15.11
N ARG A 54 -5.21 11.35 -16.33
CA ARG A 54 -5.64 12.57 -17.04
C ARG A 54 -7.15 12.52 -17.27
N PRO A 55 -7.95 13.30 -16.51
CA PRO A 55 -9.39 13.32 -16.66
C PRO A 55 -9.81 13.68 -18.10
N ARG A 56 -10.89 13.05 -18.57
CA ARG A 56 -11.51 13.31 -19.89
C ARG A 56 -10.59 12.99 -21.09
N SER A 57 -9.56 12.16 -20.90
CA SER A 57 -8.69 11.68 -21.98
C SER A 57 -8.50 10.17 -21.92
N PHE A 58 -8.73 9.49 -23.05
CA PHE A 58 -8.43 8.06 -23.18
C PHE A 58 -6.96 7.74 -22.94
N SER A 59 -6.05 8.64 -23.31
CA SER A 59 -4.61 8.47 -23.04
C SER A 59 -4.25 8.54 -21.56
N GLY A 60 -5.18 8.99 -20.70
CA GLY A 60 -5.03 9.03 -19.24
C GLY A 60 -5.48 7.76 -18.52
N LEU A 61 -6.19 6.84 -19.20
CA LEU A 61 -6.73 5.62 -18.60
C LEU A 61 -5.66 4.70 -17.98
N PRO A 62 -4.48 4.50 -18.59
CA PRO A 62 -3.41 3.74 -17.94
C PRO A 62 -3.01 4.32 -16.58
N GLY A 63 -3.21 5.62 -16.38
CA GLY A 63 -2.97 6.30 -15.12
C GLY A 63 -3.81 5.76 -13.96
N VAL A 64 -4.97 5.15 -14.19
CA VAL A 64 -5.76 4.51 -13.11
C VAL A 64 -4.97 3.38 -12.46
N LEU A 65 -4.16 2.66 -13.25
CA LEU A 65 -3.32 1.58 -12.76
C LEU A 65 -1.97 2.07 -12.24
N VAL A 66 -1.39 3.09 -12.86
CA VAL A 66 0.02 3.47 -12.60
C VAL A 66 0.13 4.63 -11.61
N ALA A 67 -0.86 5.53 -11.53
CA ALA A 67 -0.79 6.71 -10.67
C ALA A 67 -0.54 6.42 -9.18
N PRO A 68 -1.08 5.35 -8.57
CA PRO A 68 -0.74 5.01 -7.18
C PRO A 68 0.75 4.75 -6.93
N LEU A 69 1.53 4.45 -7.99
CA LEU A 69 2.97 4.24 -7.92
C LEU A 69 3.79 5.53 -8.11
N LEU A 70 3.15 6.61 -8.57
CA LEU A 70 3.80 7.87 -8.95
C LEU A 70 3.59 8.92 -7.85
N HIS A 71 4.66 9.62 -7.48
CA HIS A 71 4.61 10.72 -6.52
C HIS A 71 5.22 11.97 -7.13
N GLY A 72 4.56 13.12 -6.97
CA GLY A 72 5.01 14.39 -7.55
C GLY A 72 6.16 15.04 -6.77
N ASP A 73 6.33 14.68 -5.50
CA ASP A 73 7.33 15.27 -4.62
C ASP A 73 7.67 14.34 -3.44
N PHE A 74 8.87 14.53 -2.87
CA PHE A 74 9.35 13.75 -1.73
C PHE A 74 8.52 13.95 -0.45
N PRO A 75 8.12 15.18 -0.05
CA PRO A 75 7.25 15.38 1.11
C PRO A 75 5.97 14.55 1.07
N HIS A 76 5.31 14.48 -0.08
CA HIS A 76 4.12 13.66 -0.28
C HIS A 76 4.42 12.17 -0.06
N LEU A 77 5.48 11.63 -0.66
CA LEU A 77 5.89 10.23 -0.46
C LEU A 77 6.23 9.92 1.01
N ILE A 78 6.94 10.82 1.68
CA ILE A 78 7.31 10.68 3.11
C ILE A 78 6.03 10.62 3.96
N SER A 79 5.08 11.53 3.73
CA SER A 79 3.83 11.61 4.50
C SER A 79 2.95 10.37 4.36
N ASN A 80 3.02 9.67 3.21
CA ASN A 80 2.30 8.42 2.98
C ASN A 80 3.04 7.17 3.44
N SER A 81 4.37 7.20 3.56
CA SER A 81 5.18 6.00 3.84
C SER A 81 4.78 5.30 5.14
N LEU A 82 4.64 6.05 6.25
CA LEU A 82 4.27 5.48 7.54
C LEU A 82 2.79 5.01 7.56
N PRO A 83 1.79 5.81 7.13
CA PRO A 83 0.42 5.35 7.00
C PRO A 83 0.28 4.09 6.13
N LEU A 84 0.92 4.03 4.97
CA LEU A 84 0.86 2.87 4.08
C LEU A 84 1.46 1.62 4.74
N LEU A 85 2.59 1.76 5.42
CA LEU A 85 3.23 0.65 6.12
C LEU A 85 2.34 0.11 7.24
N VAL A 86 1.80 0.99 8.08
CA VAL A 86 0.99 0.61 9.25
C VAL A 86 -0.37 0.07 8.82
N LEU A 87 -1.10 0.79 7.96
CA LEU A 87 -2.44 0.40 7.52
C LEU A 87 -2.38 -0.82 6.60
N GLY A 88 -1.40 -0.91 5.71
CA GLY A 88 -1.19 -2.09 4.86
C GLY A 88 -0.95 -3.34 5.70
N THR A 89 -0.05 -3.24 6.68
CA THR A 89 0.25 -4.35 7.60
C THR A 89 -0.98 -4.73 8.41
N GLY A 90 -1.67 -3.74 8.98
CA GLY A 90 -2.87 -3.94 9.78
C GLY A 90 -4.01 -4.59 8.99
N MET A 91 -4.26 -4.15 7.76
CA MET A 91 -5.26 -4.74 6.88
C MET A 91 -4.94 -6.21 6.59
N LEU A 92 -3.74 -6.49 6.09
CA LEU A 92 -3.33 -7.83 5.68
C LEU A 92 -3.27 -8.80 6.86
N TYR A 93 -2.93 -8.33 8.07
CA TYR A 93 -2.83 -9.16 9.27
C TYR A 93 -4.17 -9.33 9.99
N LEU A 94 -4.90 -8.24 10.25
CA LEU A 94 -6.11 -8.26 11.07
C LEU A 94 -7.37 -8.61 10.25
N TYR A 95 -7.38 -8.30 8.96
CA TYR A 95 -8.56 -8.46 8.09
C TYR A 95 -8.26 -9.17 6.76
N PRO A 96 -7.54 -10.32 6.74
CA PRO A 96 -7.04 -10.93 5.51
C PRO A 96 -8.14 -11.26 4.48
N GLN A 97 -9.32 -11.69 4.94
CA GLN A 97 -10.45 -12.00 4.06
C GLN A 97 -11.03 -10.75 3.39
N SER A 98 -11.06 -9.62 4.11
CA SER A 98 -11.56 -8.34 3.60
C SER A 98 -10.51 -7.68 2.71
N SER A 99 -9.22 -7.78 3.03
CA SER A 99 -8.13 -7.17 2.25
C SER A 99 -8.11 -7.61 0.79
N LEU A 100 -8.46 -8.86 0.50
CA LEU A 100 -8.54 -9.38 -0.88
C LEU A 100 -9.57 -8.65 -1.76
N LYS A 101 -10.57 -8.01 -1.15
CA LYS A 101 -11.60 -7.23 -1.85
C LYS A 101 -11.31 -5.73 -1.75
N VAL A 102 -10.96 -5.27 -0.55
CA VAL A 102 -10.80 -3.85 -0.25
C VAL A 102 -9.55 -3.27 -0.91
N ILE A 103 -8.41 -3.96 -0.89
CA ILE A 103 -7.18 -3.40 -1.49
C ILE A 103 -7.35 -3.18 -3.00
N PRO A 104 -7.83 -4.15 -3.80
CA PRO A 104 -8.11 -3.90 -5.21
C PRO A 104 -9.17 -2.82 -5.44
N ALA A 105 -10.23 -2.78 -4.62
CA ALA A 105 -11.26 -1.76 -4.73
C ALA A 105 -10.74 -0.35 -4.44
N VAL A 106 -9.88 -0.18 -3.42
CA VAL A 106 -9.22 1.10 -3.09
C VAL A 106 -8.15 1.45 -4.11
N TYR A 107 -7.51 0.47 -4.74
CA TYR A 107 -6.52 0.71 -5.78
C TYR A 107 -7.15 1.22 -7.08
N LEU A 108 -8.28 0.63 -7.49
CA LEU A 108 -8.95 0.95 -8.75
C LEU A 108 -10.04 2.03 -8.62
N GLY A 109 -10.62 2.17 -7.43
CA GLY A 109 -11.74 3.09 -7.15
C GLY A 109 -11.46 4.59 -7.21
N PRO A 110 -10.22 5.10 -7.04
CA PRO A 110 -9.89 6.51 -7.25
C PRO A 110 -9.82 6.93 -8.72
N GLY A 111 -10.01 5.99 -9.67
CA GLY A 111 -10.07 6.26 -11.10
C GLY A 111 -11.28 7.09 -11.51
#